data_AF-A0A356FV63-F1
#
_entry.id   AF-A0A356FV63-F1
#
_cell.length_a   1.000
_cell.length_b   1.000
_cell.length_c   1.000
_cell.angle_alpha   90.00
_cell.angle_beta   90.00
_cell.angle_gamma   90.00
#
_symmetry.space_group_name_H-M   'P 1'
#
loop_
_entity.id
_entity.type
_entity.pdbx_description
1 polymer ?
#
loop_
_entity_poly.entity_id
_entity_poly.type
_entity_poly.pdbx_seq_one_letter_code
_entity_poly.pdbx_strand_id
1 'polypeptide(L)'
;MEKNCKATIYSESPDLMIPRRLKHAIMPRNPEELGTAVGHVFFGITDKNGVEKVYGLHAVCAMVGNENVEEKDRLGSVFSSKKVAGAVVDDSKEPYDDKLVYNITESQYKKIESYAEAAKANPPKYNILSNNCVCFTYKALKQADLNLPPQLPVYSPAMTCLGIRVLDKAQKIKKTLGKATAAILKRFSPTRKLSAKILDDMRRKPSMEGHGVSSVVQLLKTLKKKAR
;
A
#
# COMPACT_ATOMS: atom_id res chain seq x y z
N MET A 1 13.75 -10.73 17.48
CA MET A 1 13.29 -9.35 17.76
C MET A 1 11.79 -9.28 17.56
N GLU A 2 11.09 -8.65 18.50
CA GLU A 2 9.63 -8.46 18.42
C GLU A 2 9.28 -7.50 17.28
N LYS A 3 8.22 -7.82 16.52
CA LYS A 3 7.76 -7.06 15.37
C LYS A 3 6.51 -6.27 15.76
N ASN A 4 6.71 -5.23 16.58
CA ASN A 4 5.64 -4.43 17.17
C ASN A 4 5.37 -3.14 16.39
N CYS A 5 6.19 -2.82 15.39
CA CYS A 5 5.99 -1.70 14.48
C CYS A 5 5.40 -2.20 13.16
N LYS A 6 4.89 -1.28 12.33
CA LYS A 6 4.38 -1.60 10.99
C LYS A 6 4.96 -0.68 9.92
N ALA A 7 5.09 -1.21 8.72
CA ALA A 7 5.18 -0.42 7.50
C ALA A 7 4.02 -0.80 6.58
N THR A 8 3.37 0.17 5.97
CA THR A 8 2.22 -0.05 5.11
C THR A 8 2.45 0.61 3.76
N ILE A 9 2.26 -0.13 2.67
CA ILE A 9 2.09 0.47 1.34
C ILE A 9 0.60 0.76 1.19
N TYR A 10 0.26 2.00 0.87
CA TYR A 10 -1.06 2.39 0.42
C TYR A 10 -1.00 2.59 -1.08
N SER A 11 -1.96 2.00 -1.79
CA SER A 11 -2.02 2.07 -3.23
C SER A 11 -3.42 2.48 -3.63
N GLU A 12 -3.44 3.57 -4.37
CA GLU A 12 -4.58 4.05 -5.09
C GLU A 12 -4.53 3.51 -6.51
N SER A 13 -5.59 2.82 -6.90
CA SER A 13 -5.70 2.25 -8.23
C SER A 13 -5.91 3.34 -9.29
N PRO A 14 -5.30 3.18 -10.48
CA PRO A 14 -5.72 3.92 -11.66
C PRO A 14 -7.21 3.68 -11.93
N ASP A 15 -7.93 4.70 -12.42
CA ASP A 15 -9.38 4.63 -12.64
C ASP A 15 -9.84 3.42 -13.49
N LEU A 16 -9.04 3.02 -14.49
CA LEU A 16 -9.30 1.85 -15.34
C LEU A 16 -9.30 0.51 -14.58
N MET A 17 -8.64 0.45 -13.42
CA MET A 17 -8.55 -0.75 -12.58
C MET A 17 -9.64 -0.84 -11.51
N ILE A 18 -10.46 0.20 -11.37
CA ILE A 18 -11.57 0.26 -10.43
C ILE A 18 -12.84 -0.21 -11.14
N PRO A 19 -13.51 -1.28 -10.69
CA PRO A 19 -14.77 -1.71 -11.28
C PRO A 19 -15.81 -0.59 -11.26
N ARG A 20 -16.51 -0.35 -12.38
CA ARG A 20 -17.50 0.74 -12.52
C ARG A 20 -18.47 0.87 -11.34
N ARG A 21 -19.00 -0.27 -10.87
CA ARG A 21 -19.93 -0.36 -9.72
C ARG A 21 -19.35 0.08 -8.37
N LEU A 22 -18.03 0.24 -8.28
CA LEU A 22 -17.29 0.56 -7.07
C LEU A 22 -16.70 1.98 -7.08
N LYS A 23 -16.65 2.65 -8.24
CA LYS A 23 -16.04 3.98 -8.39
C LYS A 23 -16.62 4.99 -7.39
N HIS A 24 -17.93 5.18 -7.41
CA HIS A 24 -18.61 6.12 -6.48
C HIS A 24 -18.66 5.65 -5.02
N ALA A 25 -18.43 4.37 -4.74
CA ALA A 25 -18.55 3.80 -3.40
C ALA A 25 -17.23 3.81 -2.61
N ILE A 26 -16.11 3.82 -3.31
CA ILE A 26 -14.77 3.71 -2.72
C ILE A 26 -14.01 5.02 -2.91
N MET A 27 -14.19 5.71 -4.04
CA MET A 27 -13.35 6.86 -4.41
C MET A 27 -14.19 7.93 -5.13
N PRO A 28 -14.96 8.75 -4.39
CA PRO A 28 -15.57 9.95 -4.96
C PRO A 28 -14.47 10.94 -5.32
N ARG A 29 -13.95 10.86 -6.55
CA ARG A 29 -12.85 11.72 -7.03
C ARG A 29 -13.35 12.76 -8.01
N ASN A 30 -12.60 13.85 -8.12
CA ASN A 30 -12.68 14.71 -9.27
C ASN A 30 -11.98 14.01 -10.46
N PRO A 31 -12.70 13.68 -11.56
CA PRO A 31 -12.09 13.06 -12.74
C PRO A 31 -11.05 13.95 -13.43
N GLU A 32 -11.01 15.25 -13.12
CA GLU A 32 -10.05 16.22 -13.65
C GLU A 32 -8.69 16.16 -12.95
N GLU A 33 -8.59 15.51 -11.78
CA GLU A 33 -7.33 15.35 -11.07
C GLU A 33 -6.43 14.30 -11.71
N LEU A 34 -5.17 14.64 -11.96
CA LEU A 34 -4.20 13.76 -12.59
C LEU A 34 -4.01 12.43 -11.82
N GLY A 35 -4.02 12.49 -10.49
CA GLY A 35 -3.95 11.32 -9.61
C GLY A 35 -5.10 10.33 -9.85
N THR A 36 -6.26 10.82 -10.30
CA THR A 36 -7.40 9.98 -10.70
C THR A 36 -7.07 9.06 -11.88
N ALA A 37 -6.37 9.59 -12.88
CA ALA A 37 -6.06 8.84 -14.10
C ALA A 37 -4.95 7.79 -13.89
N VAL A 38 -3.87 8.16 -13.19
CA VAL A 38 -2.66 7.31 -13.08
C VAL A 38 -2.58 6.49 -11.79
N GLY A 39 -3.36 6.83 -10.77
CA GLY A 39 -3.25 6.28 -9.42
C GLY A 39 -2.04 6.85 -8.66
N HIS A 40 -1.93 6.47 -7.39
CA HIS A 40 -0.90 6.97 -6.49
C HIS A 40 -0.43 5.88 -5.53
N VAL A 41 0.84 5.95 -5.10
CA VAL A 41 1.42 5.01 -4.13
C VAL A 41 2.23 5.76 -3.11
N PHE A 42 1.89 5.55 -1.86
CA PHE A 42 2.52 6.17 -0.71
C PHE A 42 2.71 5.13 0.40
N PHE A 43 3.42 5.49 1.47
CA PHE A 43 3.64 4.56 2.57
C PHE A 43 3.43 5.19 3.93
N GLY A 44 2.99 4.36 4.87
CA GLY A 44 2.92 4.68 6.28
C GLY A 44 3.93 3.86 7.08
N ILE A 45 4.42 4.43 8.17
CA ILE A 45 5.12 3.70 9.23
C ILE A 45 4.40 3.92 10.56
N THR A 46 4.07 2.83 11.24
CA THR A 46 3.43 2.86 12.56
C THR A 46 4.43 2.43 13.62
N ASP A 47 4.60 3.26 14.65
CA ASP A 47 5.48 2.94 15.77
C ASP A 47 4.85 1.87 16.69
N LYS A 48 5.57 1.51 17.76
CA LYS A 48 5.10 0.55 18.78
C LYS A 48 3.90 1.04 19.60
N ASN A 49 3.66 2.35 19.63
CA ASN A 49 2.56 2.97 20.35
C ASN A 49 1.29 3.09 19.48
N GLY A 50 1.39 2.72 18.19
CA GLY A 50 0.28 2.82 17.24
C GLY A 50 0.18 4.16 16.53
N VAL A 51 1.18 5.04 16.66
CA VAL A 51 1.23 6.34 15.98
C VAL A 51 1.76 6.14 14.56
N GLU A 52 0.96 6.52 13.57
CA GLU A 52 1.31 6.39 12.15
C GLU A 52 1.79 7.73 11.57
N LYS A 53 2.89 7.67 10.82
CA LYS A 53 3.35 8.76 9.94
C LYS A 53 3.23 8.29 8.50
N VAL A 54 2.73 9.15 7.62
CA VAL A 54 2.47 8.83 6.22
C VAL A 54 3.29 9.76 5.33
N TYR A 55 3.87 9.21 4.26
CA TYR A 55 4.72 9.94 3.32
C TYR A 55 4.38 9.54 1.89
N GLY A 56 4.28 10.53 1.02
CA GLY A 56 4.26 10.30 -0.43
C GLY A 56 5.01 11.38 -1.19
N LEU A 57 5.42 11.02 -2.40
CA LEU A 57 6.18 11.89 -3.29
C LEU A 57 5.28 12.35 -4.44
N HIS A 58 5.19 13.66 -4.60
CA HIS A 58 4.38 14.32 -5.63
C HIS A 58 5.26 15.18 -6.54
N ALA A 59 4.78 15.44 -7.76
CA ALA A 59 5.34 16.49 -8.59
C ALA A 59 4.77 17.84 -8.10
N VAL A 60 5.64 18.81 -7.81
CA VAL A 60 5.23 20.13 -7.31
C VAL A 60 4.23 20.79 -8.26
N CYS A 61 4.46 20.68 -9.57
CA CYS A 61 3.56 21.22 -10.60
C CYS A 61 2.17 20.58 -10.65
N ALA A 62 1.96 19.45 -9.98
CA ALA A 62 0.67 18.76 -9.89
C ALA A 62 -0.03 18.95 -8.53
N MET A 63 0.59 19.68 -7.60
CA MET A 63 0.03 19.94 -6.26
C MET A 63 -0.73 21.26 -6.23
N VAL A 64 -1.98 21.25 -5.77
CA VAL A 64 -2.81 22.45 -5.62
C VAL A 64 -2.11 23.49 -4.72
N GLY A 65 -2.02 24.74 -5.19
CA GLY A 65 -1.41 25.86 -4.48
C GLY A 65 0.12 25.92 -4.53
N ASN A 66 0.77 25.00 -5.24
CA ASN A 66 2.23 24.98 -5.46
C ASN A 66 2.59 24.89 -6.94
N GLU A 67 1.72 25.36 -7.82
CA GLU A 67 1.86 25.13 -9.25
C GLU A 67 2.85 26.13 -9.85
N ASN A 68 4.09 25.68 -10.00
CA ASN A 68 5.13 26.42 -10.71
C ASN A 68 5.06 26.25 -12.23
N VAL A 69 3.99 25.62 -12.75
CA VAL A 69 3.72 25.37 -14.16
C VAL A 69 2.24 25.65 -14.43
N GLU A 70 1.98 26.39 -15.51
CA GLU A 70 0.63 26.67 -16.03
C GLU A 70 -0.19 25.38 -16.21
N GLU A 71 -1.49 25.44 -15.94
CA GLU A 71 -2.38 24.26 -15.91
C GLU A 71 -2.33 23.42 -17.19
N LYS A 72 -2.36 24.09 -18.34
CA LYS A 72 -2.26 23.47 -19.68
C LYS A 72 -0.97 22.67 -19.90
N ASP A 73 0.09 22.99 -19.17
CA ASP A 73 1.44 22.42 -19.35
C ASP A 73 1.77 21.37 -18.26
N ARG A 74 0.90 21.16 -17.26
CA ARG A 74 1.13 20.22 -16.14
C ARG A 74 1.26 18.77 -16.62
N LEU A 75 0.30 18.32 -17.42
CA LEU A 75 0.30 16.98 -18.04
C LEU A 75 1.57 16.75 -18.88
N GLY A 76 1.87 17.69 -19.78
CA GLY A 76 3.07 17.63 -20.61
C GLY A 76 4.36 17.60 -19.78
N SER A 77 4.41 18.36 -18.68
CA SER A 77 5.57 18.41 -17.80
C SER A 77 5.77 17.12 -17.00
N VAL A 78 4.69 16.52 -16.47
CA VAL A 78 4.74 15.26 -15.70
C VAL A 78 5.10 14.06 -16.59
N PHE A 79 4.57 14.01 -17.81
CA PHE A 79 4.84 12.93 -18.77
C PHE A 79 6.09 13.17 -19.63
N SER A 80 6.74 14.32 -19.51
CA SER A 80 8.01 14.56 -20.18
C SER A 80 9.14 13.68 -19.62
N SER A 81 10.19 13.49 -20.42
CA SER A 81 11.45 12.90 -19.94
C SER A 81 12.21 13.79 -18.95
N LYS A 82 11.78 15.05 -18.75
CA LYS A 82 12.41 15.97 -17.81
C LYS A 82 12.06 15.61 -16.38
N LYS A 83 13.01 15.84 -15.47
CA LYS A 83 12.78 15.73 -14.02
C LYS A 83 12.29 17.08 -13.51
N VAL A 84 11.09 17.12 -12.93
CA VAL A 84 10.48 18.32 -12.33
C VAL A 84 10.76 18.36 -10.82
N ALA A 85 10.53 19.49 -10.16
CA ALA A 85 10.62 19.56 -8.71
C ALA A 85 9.63 18.57 -8.07
N GLY A 86 10.10 17.80 -7.09
CA GLY A 86 9.25 16.92 -6.29
C GLY A 86 9.03 17.48 -4.89
N ALA A 87 8.01 16.99 -4.20
CA ALA A 87 7.73 17.30 -2.80
C ALA A 87 7.33 16.04 -2.07
N VAL A 88 7.90 15.84 -0.88
CA VAL A 88 7.48 14.76 0.03
C VAL A 88 6.54 15.36 1.06
N VAL A 89 5.29 14.89 1.09
CA VAL A 89 4.23 15.42 1.94
C VAL A 89 3.55 14.33 2.76
N ASP A 90 2.73 14.75 3.71
CA ASP A 90 1.90 13.86 4.52
C ASP A 90 0.63 13.47 3.75
N ASP A 91 0.62 12.23 3.26
CA ASP A 91 -0.48 11.64 2.48
C ASP A 91 -1.51 10.90 3.37
N SER A 92 -1.56 11.17 4.67
CA SER A 92 -2.50 10.48 5.59
C SER A 92 -3.99 10.65 5.24
N LYS A 93 -4.31 11.67 4.43
CA LYS A 93 -5.66 11.95 3.93
C LYS A 93 -5.90 11.50 2.49
N GLU A 94 -4.86 11.05 1.80
CA GLU A 94 -4.98 10.57 0.41
C GLU A 94 -5.84 9.31 0.36
N PRO A 95 -6.74 9.21 -0.63
CA PRO A 95 -7.63 8.07 -0.72
C PRO A 95 -6.87 6.85 -1.27
N TYR A 96 -7.26 5.65 -0.85
CA TYR A 96 -6.65 4.40 -1.33
C TYR A 96 -7.68 3.27 -1.33
N ASP A 97 -7.49 2.30 -2.21
CA ASP A 97 -8.36 1.12 -2.33
C ASP A 97 -7.62 -0.21 -2.17
N ASP A 98 -6.29 -0.21 -2.19
CA ASP A 98 -5.44 -1.35 -1.90
C ASP A 98 -4.41 -0.96 -0.81
N LYS A 99 -4.07 -1.90 0.09
CA LYS A 99 -2.95 -1.71 1.04
C LYS A 99 -2.19 -3.00 1.36
N LEU A 100 -0.92 -2.86 1.73
CA LEU A 100 -0.03 -3.97 2.10
C LEU A 100 0.70 -3.65 3.40
N VAL A 101 0.41 -4.42 4.45
CA VAL A 101 0.95 -4.20 5.79
C VAL A 101 2.08 -5.18 6.07
N TYR A 102 3.21 -4.68 6.55
CA TYR A 102 4.37 -5.43 7.01
C TYR A 102 4.52 -5.27 8.52
N ASN A 103 4.72 -6.38 9.23
CA ASN A 103 5.15 -6.33 10.63
C ASN A 103 6.69 -6.22 10.68
N ILE A 104 7.20 -5.13 11.24
CA ILE A 104 8.62 -4.77 11.23
C ILE A 104 9.17 -4.54 12.65
N THR A 105 10.49 -4.61 12.79
CA THR A 105 11.17 -4.28 14.04
C THR A 105 11.35 -2.76 14.20
N GLU A 106 11.66 -2.30 15.42
CA GLU A 106 11.96 -0.88 15.68
C GLU A 106 13.20 -0.39 14.90
N SER A 107 14.20 -1.26 14.70
CA SER A 107 15.37 -0.91 13.87
C SER A 107 14.99 -0.68 12.41
N GLN A 108 14.12 -1.53 11.86
CA GLN A 108 13.59 -1.36 10.51
C GLN A 108 12.75 -0.07 10.39
N TYR A 109 11.92 0.23 11.39
CA TYR A 109 11.16 1.49 11.46
C TYR A 109 12.08 2.71 11.35
N LYS A 110 13.13 2.77 12.18
CA LYS A 110 14.07 3.91 12.20
C LYS A 110 14.81 4.11 10.88
N LYS A 111 15.16 3.02 10.18
CA LYS A 111 15.78 3.10 8.84
C LYS A 111 14.84 3.73 7.81
N ILE A 112 13.58 3.32 7.80
CA ILE A 112 12.56 3.87 6.89
C ILE A 112 12.31 5.35 7.23
N GLU A 113 12.11 5.65 8.52
CA GLU A 113 11.86 7.01 9.01
C GLU A 113 13.02 7.95 8.64
N SER A 114 14.26 7.55 8.88
CA SER A 114 15.43 8.37 8.56
C SER A 114 15.52 8.70 7.07
N TYR A 115 15.23 7.74 6.20
CA TYR A 115 15.17 7.99 4.75
C TYR A 115 14.04 8.97 4.39
N ALA A 116 12.85 8.79 4.96
CA ALA A 116 11.68 9.62 4.68
C ALA A 116 11.89 11.07 5.12
N GLU A 117 12.40 11.29 6.33
CA GLU A 117 12.67 12.64 6.86
C GLU A 117 13.81 13.33 6.10
N ALA A 118 14.86 12.60 5.72
CA ALA A 118 15.92 13.15 4.87
C ALA A 118 15.40 13.58 3.49
N ALA A 119 14.55 12.75 2.88
CA ALA A 119 13.91 13.08 1.61
C ALA A 119 12.86 14.20 1.76
N LYS A 120 12.26 14.38 2.92
CA LYS A 120 11.37 15.52 3.20
C LYS A 120 12.13 16.83 3.29
N ALA A 121 13.28 16.82 3.95
CA ALA A 121 14.17 17.99 4.01
C ALA A 121 14.78 18.33 2.65
N ASN A 122 15.11 17.32 1.84
CA ASN A 122 15.67 17.47 0.49
C ASN A 122 14.90 16.61 -0.53
N PRO A 123 13.75 17.11 -1.03
CA PRO A 123 12.88 16.35 -1.93
C PRO A 123 13.57 15.90 -3.22
N PRO A 124 13.44 14.62 -3.60
CA PRO A 124 13.96 14.15 -4.87
C PRO A 124 13.15 14.73 -6.03
N LYS A 125 13.80 15.00 -7.16
CA LYS A 125 13.09 15.44 -8.38
C LYS A 125 12.13 14.37 -8.87
N TYR A 126 10.93 14.78 -9.26
CA TYR A 126 9.89 13.88 -9.75
C TYR A 126 10.05 13.60 -11.26
N ASN A 127 9.82 12.35 -11.66
CA ASN A 127 9.61 11.96 -13.06
C ASN A 127 8.73 10.71 -13.10
N ILE A 128 7.63 10.75 -13.86
CA ILE A 128 6.62 9.69 -13.85
C ILE A 128 7.16 8.32 -14.29
N LEU A 129 8.22 8.27 -15.11
CA LEU A 129 8.78 7.03 -15.64
C LEU A 129 9.92 6.45 -14.80
N SER A 130 10.68 7.30 -14.11
CA SER A 130 11.98 6.89 -13.51
C SER A 130 12.13 7.23 -12.03
N ASN A 131 11.40 8.22 -11.50
CA ASN A 131 11.48 8.61 -10.10
C ASN A 131 10.15 9.22 -9.63
N ASN A 132 9.17 8.35 -9.40
CA ASN A 132 7.79 8.69 -9.04
C ASN A 132 7.45 8.21 -7.62
N CYS A 133 6.17 8.30 -7.25
CA CYS A 133 5.62 7.89 -5.96
C CYS A 133 5.91 6.41 -5.62
N VAL A 134 5.86 5.51 -6.60
CA VAL A 134 6.20 4.09 -6.45
C VAL A 134 7.69 3.92 -6.17
N CYS A 135 8.56 4.54 -6.98
CA CYS A 135 10.01 4.48 -6.79
C CYS A 135 10.40 4.96 -5.39
N PHE A 136 9.83 6.08 -4.96
CA PHE A 136 10.08 6.65 -3.63
C PHE A 136 9.65 5.69 -2.51
N THR A 137 8.42 5.19 -2.57
CA THR A 137 7.89 4.21 -1.62
C THR A 137 8.77 2.96 -1.56
N TYR A 138 9.16 2.43 -2.70
CA TYR A 138 9.97 1.22 -2.77
C TYR A 138 11.38 1.44 -2.22
N LYS A 139 12.01 2.57 -2.55
CA LYS A 139 13.34 2.93 -2.01
C LYS A 139 13.32 3.07 -0.49
N ALA A 140 12.26 3.69 0.07
CA ALA A 140 12.09 3.84 1.51
C ALA A 140 11.96 2.46 2.20
N LEU A 141 11.05 1.63 1.71
CA LEU A 141 10.79 0.32 2.31
C LEU A 141 11.93 -0.70 2.09
N LYS A 142 12.74 -0.52 1.04
CA LYS A 142 13.95 -1.31 0.82
C LYS A 142 15.06 -1.01 1.83
N GLN A 143 15.07 0.15 2.50
CA GLN A 143 15.99 0.40 3.62
C GLN A 143 15.82 -0.59 4.77
N ALA A 144 14.63 -1.21 4.88
CA ALA A 144 14.30 -2.22 5.87
C ALA A 144 14.33 -3.66 5.32
N ASP A 145 14.90 -3.88 4.12
CA ASP A 145 15.01 -5.19 3.47
C ASP A 145 13.65 -5.90 3.28
N LEU A 146 12.59 -5.12 3.06
CA LEU A 146 11.25 -5.67 2.86
C LEU A 146 11.10 -6.32 1.47
N ASN A 147 10.35 -7.43 1.44
CA ASN A 147 9.96 -8.11 0.21
C ASN A 147 8.74 -7.40 -0.38
N LEU A 148 9.01 -6.54 -1.37
CA LEU A 148 8.01 -5.72 -2.04
C LEU A 148 7.40 -6.46 -3.23
N PRO A 149 6.16 -6.11 -3.65
CA PRO A 149 5.60 -6.64 -4.88
C PRO A 149 6.52 -6.41 -6.09
N PRO A 150 6.63 -7.35 -7.04
CA PRO A 150 7.47 -7.16 -8.22
C PRO A 150 6.97 -5.99 -9.07
N GLN A 151 7.91 -5.24 -9.64
CA GLN A 151 7.65 -4.11 -10.53
C GLN A 151 8.22 -4.41 -11.92
N LEU A 152 7.54 -3.92 -12.95
CA LEU A 152 8.08 -3.85 -14.32
C LEU A 152 8.97 -2.61 -14.48
N PRO A 153 9.77 -2.48 -15.55
CA PRO A 153 10.75 -1.40 -15.72
C PRO A 153 10.19 0.02 -15.58
N VAL A 154 8.87 0.18 -15.81
CA VAL A 154 8.13 1.40 -15.48
C VAL A 154 7.36 1.14 -14.19
N TYR A 155 7.97 1.50 -13.07
CA TYR A 155 7.36 1.40 -11.73
C TYR A 155 6.02 2.13 -11.74
N SER A 156 4.91 1.40 -11.58
CA SER A 156 3.57 1.98 -11.76
C SER A 156 2.63 1.62 -10.61
N PRO A 157 1.71 2.53 -10.22
CA PRO A 157 0.67 2.24 -9.23
C PRO A 157 -0.13 0.99 -9.59
N ALA A 158 -0.42 0.80 -10.88
CA ALA A 158 -1.10 -0.39 -11.40
C ALA A 158 -0.43 -1.71 -11.00
N MET A 159 0.89 -1.81 -11.14
CA MET A 159 1.65 -3.01 -10.78
C MET A 159 1.65 -3.24 -9.26
N THR A 160 1.71 -2.16 -8.47
CA THR A 160 1.57 -2.24 -7.01
C THR A 160 0.20 -2.80 -6.62
N CYS A 161 -0.89 -2.25 -7.16
CA CYS A 161 -2.25 -2.75 -6.95
C CYS A 161 -2.39 -4.24 -7.33
N LEU A 162 -1.89 -4.65 -8.51
CA LEU A 162 -1.93 -6.04 -8.94
C LEU A 162 -1.19 -6.96 -7.95
N GLY A 163 0.02 -6.58 -7.54
CA GLY A 163 0.80 -7.33 -6.56
C GLY A 163 0.07 -7.51 -5.23
N ILE A 164 -0.54 -6.44 -4.70
CA ILE A 164 -1.34 -6.49 -3.46
C ILE A 164 -2.54 -7.44 -3.61
N ARG A 165 -3.26 -7.34 -4.74
CA ARG A 165 -4.46 -8.16 -5.00
C ARG A 165 -4.12 -9.64 -5.21
N VAL A 166 -3.00 -9.96 -5.87
CA VAL A 166 -2.50 -11.34 -6.01
C VAL A 166 -2.18 -11.91 -4.64
N LEU A 167 -1.49 -11.15 -3.79
CA LEU A 167 -1.19 -11.57 -2.43
C LEU A 167 -2.46 -11.80 -1.59
N ASP A 168 -3.41 -10.86 -1.61
CA ASP A 168 -4.70 -11.00 -0.91
C ASP A 168 -5.45 -12.27 -1.33
N LYS A 169 -5.50 -12.56 -2.64
CA LYS A 169 -6.08 -13.80 -3.16
C LYS A 169 -5.33 -15.04 -2.67
N ALA A 170 -4.01 -15.05 -2.74
CA ALA A 170 -3.19 -16.17 -2.26
C ALA A 170 -3.40 -16.41 -0.76
N GLN A 171 -3.49 -15.35 0.04
CA GLN A 171 -3.76 -15.43 1.49
C GLN A 171 -5.14 -16.01 1.78
N LYS A 172 -6.17 -15.59 1.04
CA LYS A 172 -7.53 -16.15 1.13
C LYS A 172 -7.55 -17.64 0.79
N ILE A 173 -6.91 -18.04 -0.31
CA ILE A 173 -6.80 -19.46 -0.71
C ILE A 173 -6.12 -20.28 0.39
N LYS A 174 -4.97 -19.81 0.91
CA LYS A 174 -4.24 -20.47 2.00
C LYS A 174 -5.12 -20.63 3.25
N LYS A 175 -5.90 -19.60 3.60
CA LYS A 175 -6.82 -19.64 4.75
C LYS A 175 -7.96 -20.64 4.54
N THR A 176 -8.54 -20.69 3.35
CA THR A 176 -9.61 -21.65 3.01
C THR A 176 -9.09 -23.09 3.05
N LEU A 177 -7.93 -23.35 2.45
CA LEU A 177 -7.28 -24.66 2.52
C LEU A 177 -6.97 -25.05 3.97
N GLY A 178 -6.39 -24.14 4.76
CA GLY A 178 -6.12 -24.40 6.18
C GLY A 178 -7.38 -24.75 6.98
N LYS A 179 -8.50 -24.08 6.72
CA LYS A 179 -9.80 -24.42 7.34
C LYS A 179 -10.30 -25.79 6.89
N ALA A 180 -10.19 -26.11 5.60
CA ALA A 180 -10.61 -27.40 5.07
C ALA A 180 -9.78 -28.54 5.69
N THR A 181 -8.46 -28.39 5.74
CA THR A 181 -7.55 -29.35 6.38
C THR A 181 -7.87 -29.50 7.86
N ALA A 182 -8.11 -28.41 8.59
CA ALA A 182 -8.51 -28.48 10.01
C ALA A 182 -9.85 -29.19 10.21
N ALA A 183 -10.83 -28.98 9.33
CA ALA A 183 -12.12 -29.66 9.38
C ALA A 183 -12.01 -31.16 9.08
N ILE A 184 -11.19 -31.54 8.09
CA ILE A 184 -10.88 -32.93 7.76
C ILE A 184 -10.20 -33.60 8.94
N LEU A 185 -9.13 -33.00 9.48
CA LEU A 185 -8.41 -33.55 10.63
C LEU A 185 -9.30 -33.73 11.86
N LYS A 186 -10.24 -32.80 12.11
CA LYS A 186 -11.22 -32.92 13.19
C LYS A 186 -12.20 -34.09 12.99
N ARG A 187 -12.52 -34.43 11.73
CA ARG A 187 -13.37 -35.58 11.39
C ARG A 187 -12.65 -36.92 11.47
N PHE A 188 -11.37 -36.96 11.11
CA PHE A 188 -10.56 -38.18 11.12
C PHE A 188 -9.79 -38.42 12.44
N SER A 189 -9.94 -37.55 13.43
CA SER A 189 -9.34 -37.79 14.74
C SER A 189 -10.15 -37.25 15.91
N PRO A 190 -10.93 -38.11 16.58
CA PRO A 190 -11.37 -37.86 17.95
C PRO A 190 -10.20 -37.96 18.94
N THR A 191 -9.11 -38.66 18.57
CA THR A 191 -8.06 -39.12 19.50
C THR A 191 -6.63 -38.65 19.17
N ARG A 192 -6.27 -38.23 17.94
CA ARG A 192 -4.96 -37.60 17.71
C ARG A 192 -5.03 -36.13 18.05
N LYS A 193 -4.34 -35.75 19.14
CA LYS A 193 -3.93 -34.38 19.40
C LYS A 193 -3.27 -33.83 18.13
N LEU A 194 -3.94 -32.90 17.45
CA LEU A 194 -3.31 -32.07 16.41
C LEU A 194 -1.99 -31.58 17.02
N SER A 195 -0.86 -31.82 16.35
CA SER A 195 0.42 -31.42 16.93
C SER A 195 0.36 -29.91 17.19
N ALA A 196 0.71 -29.50 18.41
CA ALA A 196 0.64 -28.10 18.84
C ALA A 196 1.34 -27.16 17.83
N LYS A 197 2.36 -27.68 17.16
CA LYS A 197 3.08 -27.04 16.06
C LYS A 197 2.21 -26.64 14.87
N ILE A 198 1.28 -27.49 14.41
CA ILE A 198 0.37 -27.17 13.30
C ILE A 198 -0.63 -26.08 13.72
N LEU A 199 -1.13 -26.17 14.96
CA LEU A 199 -2.03 -25.15 15.51
C LEU A 199 -1.32 -23.81 15.71
N ASP A 200 -0.07 -23.82 16.18
CA ASP A 200 0.76 -22.64 16.34
C ASP A 200 1.12 -22.01 14.99
N ASP A 201 1.48 -22.80 13.98
CA ASP A 201 1.74 -22.29 12.63
C ASP A 201 0.49 -21.71 11.97
N MET A 202 -0.70 -22.21 12.31
CA MET A 202 -1.99 -21.62 11.88
C MET A 202 -2.37 -20.35 12.68
N ARG A 203 -1.88 -20.21 13.92
CA ARG A 203 -2.15 -19.05 14.80
C ARG A 203 -1.16 -17.91 14.61
N ARG A 204 0.06 -18.19 14.11
CA ARG A 204 1.08 -17.18 13.86
C ARG A 204 0.56 -16.12 12.90
N LYS A 205 0.62 -14.85 13.32
CA LYS A 205 0.32 -13.71 12.46
C LYS A 205 1.28 -13.73 11.27
N PRO A 206 0.77 -13.55 10.04
CA PRO A 206 1.65 -13.47 8.88
C PRO A 206 2.58 -12.25 9.00
N SER A 207 3.78 -12.37 8.45
CA SER A 207 4.75 -11.28 8.41
C SER A 207 4.31 -10.11 7.53
N MET A 208 3.38 -10.36 6.61
CA MET A 208 2.87 -9.42 5.62
C MET A 208 1.39 -9.75 5.29
N GLU A 209 0.53 -8.75 5.15
CA GLU A 209 -0.90 -8.87 4.84
C GLU A 209 -1.31 -7.92 3.71
N GLY A 210 -1.83 -8.49 2.61
CA GLY A 210 -2.36 -7.71 1.50
C GLY A 210 -3.88 -7.56 1.62
N HIS A 211 -4.38 -6.35 1.41
CA HIS A 211 -5.80 -6.05 1.40
C HIS A 211 -6.15 -5.40 0.07
N GLY A 212 -6.75 -6.18 -0.83
CA GLY A 212 -7.23 -5.66 -2.10
C GLY A 212 -8.57 -4.92 -1.97
N VAL A 213 -8.97 -4.19 -3.02
CA VAL A 213 -10.25 -3.44 -3.12
C VAL A 213 -11.45 -4.20 -2.56
N SER A 214 -11.60 -5.47 -2.95
CA SER A 214 -12.71 -6.31 -2.49
C SER A 214 -12.73 -6.50 -0.96
N SER A 215 -11.55 -6.70 -0.35
CA SER A 215 -11.39 -6.85 1.10
C SER A 215 -11.64 -5.52 1.82
N VAL A 216 -11.16 -4.41 1.27
CA VAL A 216 -11.38 -3.06 1.82
C VAL A 216 -12.87 -2.71 1.82
N VAL A 217 -13.56 -2.93 0.70
CA VAL A 217 -15.02 -2.72 0.61
C VAL A 217 -15.79 -3.56 1.62
N GLN A 218 -15.42 -4.83 1.77
CA GLN A 218 -16.10 -5.71 2.72
C GLN A 218 -15.88 -5.25 4.16
N LEU A 219 -14.68 -4.79 4.51
CA LEU A 219 -14.38 -4.19 5.81
C LEU A 219 -15.25 -2.96 6.07
N LEU A 220 -15.29 -2.02 5.12
CA LEU A 220 -16.09 -0.80 5.21
C LEU A 220 -17.59 -1.09 5.37
N LYS A 221 -18.13 -2.07 4.64
CA LYS A 221 -19.52 -2.53 4.81
C LYS A 221 -19.78 -3.10 6.20
N THR A 222 -18.81 -3.84 6.75
CA THR A 222 -18.94 -4.44 8.08
C THR A 222 -18.89 -3.39 9.19
N LEU A 223 -18.03 -2.37 9.04
CA LEU A 223 -17.93 -1.24 9.97
C LEU A 223 -19.20 -0.39 9.95
N LYS A 224 -19.75 -0.07 8.77
CA LYS A 224 -21.04 0.64 8.65
C LYS A 224 -22.21 -0.11 9.28
N LYS A 225 -22.17 -1.45 9.27
CA LYS A 225 -23.21 -2.28 9.92
C LYS A 225 -23.09 -2.33 11.44
N LYS A 226 -21.90 -2.06 12.01
CA LYS A 226 -21.67 -2.00 13.46
C LYS A 226 -21.93 -0.62 14.06
N ALA A 227 -21.95 0.43 13.24
CA ALA A 227 -22.23 1.81 13.66
C ALA A 227 -23.73 2.16 13.60
N ARG A 228 -24.59 1.18 13.29
CA ARG A 228 -26.05 1.24 13.36
C ARG A 228 -26.51 0.27 14.42
#